data_AF-B3EM10-F1
#
_entry.id   AF-B3EM10-F1
#
_cell.length_a   1.000
_cell.length_b   1.000
_cell.length_c   1.000
_cell.angle_alpha   90.00
_cell.angle_beta   90.00
_cell.angle_gamma   90.00
#
_symmetry.space_group_name_H-M   'P 1'
#
loop_
_entity.id
_entity.type
_entity.pdbx_description
1 polymer ?
#
loop_
_entity_poly.entity_id
_entity_poly.type
_entity_poly.pdbx_seq_one_letter_code
_entity_poly.pdbx_strand_id
1 'polypeptide(L)' 'MIILDTQSAAMLPDIHRDPADRIIIATALLNQAQLVSLDSVFPGYEVLKGLLLNS' A
#
# COMPACT_ATOMS: atom_id res chain seq x y z
N MET A 1 10.49 -11.28 10.20
CA MET A 1 11.15 -10.97 8.92
C MET A 1 10.24 -11.46 7.82
N ILE A 2 9.37 -10.59 7.29
CA ILE A 2 8.52 -10.93 6.15
C ILE A 2 9.34 -10.55 4.91
N ILE A 3 9.75 -11.55 4.15
CA ILE A 3 10.35 -11.36 2.82
C ILE A 3 9.19 -10.87 1.93
N LEU A 4 9.25 -9.62 1.46
CA LEU A 4 8.32 -9.14 0.43
C LEU A 4 8.84 -9.65 -0.91
N ASP A 5 8.31 -10.79 -1.36
CA ASP A 5 8.47 -11.22 -2.74
C ASP A 5 7.57 -10.36 -3.65
N THR A 6 7.95 -10.22 -4.92
CA THR A 6 7.20 -9.42 -5.89
C THR A 6 5.79 -9.97 -6.18
N GLN A 7 5.44 -11.18 -5.73
CA GLN A 7 4.07 -11.70 -5.78
C GLN A 7 3.13 -11.01 -4.77
N SER A 8 3.66 -10.56 -3.63
CA SER A 8 2.85 -10.00 -2.54
C SER A 8 2.09 -8.73 -2.92
N ALA A 9 2.59 -7.92 -3.85
CA ALA A 9 1.91 -6.70 -4.30
C ALA A 9 0.58 -6.97 -5.04
N ALA A 10 0.46 -8.12 -5.72
CA ALA A 10 -0.76 -8.54 -6.39
C ALA A 10 -1.81 -9.11 -5.41
N MET A 11 -1.39 -9.54 -4.22
CA MET A 11 -2.27 -10.09 -3.18
C MET A 11 -2.80 -9.05 -2.19
N LEU A 12 -2.79 -7.75 -2.56
CA LEU A 12 -3.41 -6.72 -1.76
C LEU A 12 -4.87 -7.10 -1.46
N PRO A 13 -5.31 -7.01 -0.19
CA PRO A 13 -6.68 -7.31 0.20
C PRO A 13 -7.68 -6.60 -0.72
N ASP A 14 -8.81 -7.23 -1.03
CA ASP A 14 -9.84 -6.67 -1.91
C ASP A 14 -10.66 -5.61 -1.15
N ILE A 15 -9.99 -4.54 -0.72
CA ILE A 15 -10.57 -3.39 0.00
C ILE A 15 -11.07 -2.36 -1.01
N HIS A 16 -10.26 -2.10 -2.04
CA HIS A 16 -10.63 -1.26 -3.17
C HIS A 16 -10.14 -1.91 -4.47
N ARG A 17 -11.03 -1.99 -5.47
CA ARG A 17 -10.72 -2.54 -6.79
C ARG A 17 -10.16 -1.49 -7.74
N ASP A 18 -9.48 -0.47 -7.21
CA ASP A 18 -8.80 0.52 -8.05
C ASP A 18 -7.40 0.02 -8.43
N PRO A 19 -7.12 -0.23 -9.73
CA PRO A 19 -5.79 -0.62 -10.16
C PRO A 19 -4.71 0.43 -9.87
N ALA A 20 -5.07 1.72 -9.85
CA ALA A 20 -4.12 2.80 -9.59
C ALA A 20 -3.64 2.78 -8.13
N ASP A 21 -4.54 2.58 -7.17
CA ASP A 21 -4.18 2.45 -5.75
C ASP A 21 -3.20 1.30 -5.53
N ARG A 22 -3.41 0.17 -6.21
CA ARG A 22 -2.52 -0.99 -6.12
C ARG A 22 -1.12 -0.67 -6.63
N ILE A 23 -1.01 0.08 -7.72
CA ILE A 23 0.29 0.53 -8.24
C ILE A 23 0.95 1.47 -7.24
N ILE A 24 0.22 2.44 -6.70
CA ILE A 24 0.73 3.40 -5.71
C ILE A 24 1.26 2.66 -4.47
N ILE A 25 0.48 1.73 -3.92
CA ILE A 25 0.84 0.92 -2.76
C ILE A 25 2.07 0.05 -3.06
N ALA A 26 2.08 -0.63 -4.20
CA ALA A 26 3.21 -1.47 -4.61
C ALA A 26 4.50 -0.65 -4.76
N THR A 27 4.42 0.54 -5.35
CA THR A 27 5.57 1.45 -5.48
C THR A 27 6.06 1.91 -4.10
N ALA A 28 5.17 2.27 -3.19
CA ALA A 28 5.53 2.66 -1.83
C ALA A 28 6.22 1.52 -1.07
N LEU A 29 5.70 0.30 -1.18
CA LEU A 29 6.27 -0.90 -0.54
C LEU A 29 7.65 -1.25 -1.12
N LEU A 30 7.80 -1.27 -2.44
CA LEU A 30 9.06 -1.64 -3.10
C LEU A 30 10.19 -0.64 -2.81
N ASN A 31 9.85 0.64 -2.68
CA ASN A 31 10.83 1.70 -2.43
C ASN A 31 10.94 2.09 -0.96
N GLN A 32 10.15 1.46 -0.07
CA GLN A 32 10.01 1.86 1.34
C GLN A 32 9.72 3.36 1.49
N ALA A 33 8.90 3.89 0.59
CA ALA A 33 8.59 5.32 0.51
C ALA A 33 7.38 5.66 1.40
N GLN A 34 7.40 6.85 1.99
CA GLN A 34 6.24 7.39 2.69
C GLN A 34 5.16 7.80 1.67
N LEU A 35 3.93 7.39 1.95
CA LEU A 35 2.76 7.69 1.13
C LEU A 35 1.93 8.75 1.85
N VAL A 36 1.62 9.85 1.16
CA VAL A 36 0.66 10.85 1.63
C VAL A 36 -0.60 10.70 0.78
N SER A 37 -1.77 10.61 1.41
CA SER A 37 -3.05 10.57 0.71
C SER A 37 -4.11 11.31 1.50
N LEU A 38 -5.03 11.98 0.79
CA LEU A 38 -6.26 12.54 1.36
C LEU A 38 -7.41 11.52 1.35
N ASP A 39 -7.20 10.37 0.71
CA ASP A 39 -8.21 9.36 0.57
C ASP A 39 -8.31 8.50 1.85
N SER A 40 -9.53 8.44 2.39
CA SER A 40 -9.91 7.67 3.56
C SER A 40 -9.79 6.14 3.41
N VAL A 41 -9.58 5.63 2.20
CA VAL A 41 -9.46 4.19 1.92
C VAL A 41 -8.06 3.66 2.27
N PHE A 42 -7.01 4.45 2.06
CA PHE A 42 -5.61 4.02 2.28
C PHE A 42 -5.32 3.53 3.71
N PRO A 43 -5.84 4.17 4.78
CA PRO A 43 -5.70 3.66 6.15
C PRO A 43 -6.20 2.23 6.37
N GLY A 44 -7.08 1.70 5.50
CA GLY A 44 -7.56 0.32 5.57
C GLY A 44 -6.53 -0.73 5.13
N TYR A 45 -5.48 -0.33 4.40
CA TYR A 45 -4.43 -1.26 3.97
C TYR A 45 -3.38 -1.43 5.05
N GLU A 46 -3.46 -2.54 5.77
CA GLU A 46 -2.51 -2.92 6.83
C GLU A 46 -1.04 -2.88 6.40
N VAL A 47 -0.76 -3.20 5.13
CA VAL A 47 0.60 -3.17 4.57
C VAL A 47 1.22 -1.77 4.54
N LEU A 48 0.39 -0.72 4.62
CA LEU A 48 0.85 0.67 4.67
C LEU A 48 1.13 1.16 6.09
N LYS A 49 0.94 0.32 7.13
CA LYS A 49 1.28 0.72 8.50
C LYS A 49 2.75 1.12 8.60
N GLY A 50 2.99 2.37 8.98
CA GLY A 50 4.33 2.97 9.08
C GLY A 50 4.84 3.61 7.77
N LEU A 51 4.15 3.42 6.65
CA LEU A 51 4.43 4.10 5.38
C LEU A 51 3.41 5.20 5.07
N LEU A 52 2.15 5.03 5.48
CA LEU A 52 1.13 6.06 5.31
C LEU A 52 1.33 7.19 6.33
N LEU A 53 1.51 8.39 5.81
CA LEU A 53 1.45 9.63 6.57
C LEU A 53 0.00 10.08 6.63
N ASN A 54 -0.55 10.06 7.84
CA ASN A 54 -1.89 10.58 8.10
C ASN A 54 -1.75 12.07 8.40
N SER A 55 -2.42 12.90 7.61
CA SER A 55 -2.63 14.33 7.89
C SER A 55 -3.86 14.53 8.76
#